data_AF-X1L6P1-F1
#
_entry.id   AF-X1L6P1-F1
#
_cell.length_a   1.000
_cell.length_b   1.000
_cell.length_c   1.000
_cell.angle_alpha   90.00
_cell.angle_beta   90.00
_cell.angle_gamma   90.00
#
_symmetry.space_group_name_H-M   'P 1'
#
loop_
_entity.id
_entity.type
_entity.pdbx_description
1 polymer ?
#
loop_
_entity_poly.entity_id
_entity_poly.type
_entity_poly.pdbx_seq_one_letter_code
_entity_poly.pdbx_strand_id
1 'polypeptide(L)'
;LDKTDTFESHITDTLNAGCGISDESVVDLVVRQGPELIEQLLRWGTEFDRTDGQIATTLEGGHSHPRVAHAHGDETGRIITEVLIGEIKRNPNIKIIENFYVIDLLTNYELITIITEIRFIFHGQFRYVF
;
A
#
# COMPACT_ATOMS: atom_id res chain seq x y z
N LEU A 1 7.42 -10.65 17.90
CA LEU A 1 6.43 -9.65 18.36
C LEU A 1 6.16 -9.86 19.83
N ASP A 2 5.74 -8.80 20.54
CA ASP A 2 5.39 -8.85 21.96
C ASP A 2 4.43 -10.02 22.26
N LYS A 3 4.66 -10.74 23.37
CA LYS A 3 3.89 -11.94 23.73
C LYS A 3 2.45 -11.62 24.12
N THR A 4 2.16 -10.38 24.49
CA THR A 4 0.80 -9.93 24.79
C THR A 4 0.09 -9.33 23.59
N ASP A 5 0.80 -9.14 22.47
CA ASP A 5 0.18 -8.62 21.27
C ASP A 5 -0.68 -9.69 20.57
N THR A 6 -1.88 -9.29 20.16
CA THR A 6 -2.90 -10.17 19.57
C THR A 6 -3.59 -9.47 18.41
N PHE A 7 -4.22 -10.24 17.52
CA PHE A 7 -5.06 -9.66 16.48
C PHE A 7 -6.23 -8.88 17.08
N GLU A 8 -6.79 -9.38 18.17
CA GLU A 8 -7.94 -8.79 18.86
C GLU A 8 -7.60 -7.44 19.48
N SER A 9 -6.39 -7.29 20.05
CA SER A 9 -5.92 -5.99 20.54
C SER A 9 -5.71 -5.02 19.37
N HIS A 10 -5.18 -5.48 18.24
CA HIS A 10 -5.01 -4.64 17.05
C HIS A 10 -6.36 -4.20 16.45
N ILE A 11 -7.31 -5.13 16.30
CA ILE A 11 -8.67 -4.84 15.82
C ILE A 11 -9.32 -3.78 16.71
N THR A 12 -9.21 -3.95 18.03
CA THR A 12 -9.73 -3.00 19.01
C THR A 12 -9.08 -1.62 18.86
N ASP A 13 -7.75 -1.56 18.75
CA ASP A 13 -6.99 -0.32 18.49
C ASP A 13 -7.50 0.39 17.22
N THR A 14 -7.65 -0.36 16.12
CA THR A 14 -8.10 0.17 14.82
C THR A 14 -9.57 0.64 14.85
N LEU A 15 -10.47 -0.09 15.48
CA LEU A 15 -11.88 0.30 15.62
C LEU A 15 -12.03 1.56 16.47
N ASN A 16 -11.26 1.66 17.57
CA ASN A 16 -11.25 2.83 18.43
C ASN A 16 -10.71 4.07 17.70
N ALA A 17 -9.59 3.94 16.98
CA ALA A 17 -9.04 5.00 16.15
C ALA A 17 -10.03 5.45 15.05
N GLY A 18 -10.81 4.51 14.52
CA GLY A 18 -11.86 4.75 13.53
C GLY A 18 -13.13 5.43 14.05
N CYS A 19 -13.23 5.79 15.34
CA CYS A 19 -14.33 6.59 15.90
C CYS A 19 -15.75 6.05 15.57
N GLY A 20 -15.90 4.73 15.44
CA GLY A 20 -17.18 4.06 15.19
C GLY A 20 -17.69 4.11 13.74
N ILE A 21 -16.89 4.59 12.78
CA ILE A 21 -17.25 4.57 11.35
C ILE A 21 -16.54 3.46 10.54
N SER A 22 -15.65 2.72 11.19
CA SER A 22 -14.98 1.58 10.58
C SER A 22 -15.93 0.40 10.37
N ASP A 23 -15.80 -0.29 9.23
CA ASP A 23 -16.41 -1.59 9.01
C ASP A 23 -15.59 -2.67 9.73
N GLU A 24 -16.18 -3.32 10.72
CA GLU A 24 -15.51 -4.34 11.54
C GLU A 24 -15.02 -5.53 10.72
N SER A 25 -15.76 -5.95 9.70
CA SER A 25 -15.37 -7.08 8.85
C SER A 25 -14.14 -6.76 8.02
N VAL A 26 -14.00 -5.51 7.56
CA VAL A 26 -12.83 -5.04 6.83
C VAL A 26 -11.63 -4.90 7.76
N VAL A 27 -11.84 -4.38 8.98
CA VAL A 27 -10.76 -4.25 9.98
C VAL A 27 -10.20 -5.62 10.36
N ASP A 28 -11.06 -6.59 10.67
CA ASP A 28 -10.63 -7.97 11.01
C ASP A 28 -9.83 -8.59 9.85
N LEU A 29 -10.32 -8.46 8.62
CA LEU A 29 -9.62 -8.97 7.42
C LEU A 29 -8.22 -8.36 7.28
N VAL A 30 -8.11 -7.03 7.28
CA VAL A 30 -6.84 -6.33 7.04
C VAL A 30 -5.84 -6.62 8.14
N VAL A 31 -6.27 -6.60 9.40
CA VAL A 31 -5.40 -6.89 10.56
C VAL A 31 -4.86 -8.32 10.49
N ARG A 32 -5.70 -9.31 10.17
CA ARG A 32 -5.29 -10.72 10.10
C ARG A 32 -4.37 -11.01 8.92
N GLN A 33 -4.51 -10.30 7.81
CA GLN A 33 -3.64 -10.44 6.63
C GLN A 33 -2.26 -9.79 6.82
N GLY A 34 -2.13 -8.81 7.73
CA GLY A 34 -0.92 -8.03 7.95
C GLY A 34 0.39 -8.85 8.03
N PRO A 35 0.48 -9.89 8.90
CA PRO A 35 1.71 -10.68 9.04
C PRO A 35 2.15 -11.35 7.73
N GLU A 36 1.22 -11.92 6.96
CA GLU A 36 1.55 -12.57 5.69
C GLU A 36 2.08 -11.56 4.67
N LEU A 37 1.51 -10.35 4.64
CA LEU A 37 1.94 -9.27 3.77
C LEU A 37 3.33 -8.72 4.16
N ILE A 38 3.65 -8.65 5.46
CA ILE A 38 5.01 -8.31 5.93
C ILE A 38 6.02 -9.37 5.46
N GLU A 39 5.69 -10.66 5.60
CA GLU A 39 6.53 -11.75 5.09
C GLU A 39 6.70 -11.69 3.57
N GLN A 40 5.67 -11.27 2.84
CA GLN A 40 5.76 -11.07 1.39
C GLN A 40 6.71 -9.92 1.02
N LEU A 41 6.65 -8.80 1.74
CA LEU A 41 7.59 -7.69 1.55
C LEU A 41 9.03 -8.12 1.83
N LEU A 42 9.28 -8.88 2.90
CA LEU A 42 10.59 -9.47 3.18
C LEU A 42 11.07 -10.36 2.01
N ARG A 43 10.21 -11.22 1.46
CA ARG A 43 10.55 -12.09 0.32
C ARG A 43 10.89 -11.30 -0.95
N TRP A 44 10.22 -10.17 -1.17
CA TRP A 44 10.52 -9.26 -2.29
C TRP A 44 11.76 -8.39 -2.07
N GLY A 45 12.32 -8.39 -0.85
CA GLY A 45 13.57 -7.73 -0.52
C GLY A 45 13.42 -6.43 0.27
N THR A 46 12.28 -6.18 0.90
CA THR A 46 12.14 -5.08 1.88
C THR A 46 13.01 -5.37 3.10
N GLU A 47 13.94 -4.48 3.39
CA GLU A 47 14.83 -4.57 4.55
C GLU A 47 14.26 -3.78 5.72
N PHE A 48 13.42 -4.41 6.54
CA PHE A 48 12.99 -3.81 7.81
C PHE A 48 14.13 -3.76 8.82
N ASP A 49 14.15 -2.72 9.65
CA ASP A 49 15.11 -2.57 10.74
C ASP A 49 14.99 -3.74 11.72
N ARG A 50 16.11 -4.14 12.33
CA ARG A 50 16.15 -5.29 13.23
C ARG A 50 16.75 -4.97 14.58
N THR A 51 16.21 -5.59 15.61
CA THR A 51 16.77 -5.64 16.98
C THR A 51 16.82 -7.11 17.41
N ASP A 52 17.96 -7.58 17.87
CA ASP A 52 18.17 -8.99 18.30
C ASP A 52 17.73 -10.03 17.25
N GLY A 53 17.93 -9.70 15.97
CA GLY A 53 17.58 -10.56 14.83
C GLY A 53 16.10 -10.56 14.44
N GLN A 54 15.23 -9.91 15.22
CA GLN A 54 13.81 -9.73 14.95
C GLN A 54 13.54 -8.37 14.31
N ILE A 55 12.42 -8.23 13.59
CA ILE A 55 11.97 -6.91 13.11
C ILE A 55 11.78 -5.98 14.31
N ALA A 56 12.42 -4.81 14.24
CA ALA A 56 12.23 -3.75 15.21
C ALA A 56 10.84 -3.11 14.99
N THR A 57 10.13 -2.90 16.09
CA THR A 57 8.80 -2.30 16.07
C THR A 57 8.71 -1.17 17.07
N THR A 58 8.02 -0.10 16.69
CA THR A 58 7.72 1.05 17.54
C THR A 58 6.27 1.00 18.04
N LEU A 59 6.01 1.72 19.13
CA LEU A 59 4.66 2.05 19.59
C LEU A 59 4.30 3.44 19.04
N GLU A 60 3.22 3.50 18.27
CA GLU A 60 2.73 4.74 17.68
C GLU A 60 1.30 5.05 18.13
N GLY A 61 0.84 6.26 17.85
CA GLY A 61 -0.48 6.74 18.26
C GLY A 61 -1.61 5.82 17.78
N GLY A 62 -2.57 5.55 18.66
CA GLY A 62 -3.70 4.66 18.37
C GLY A 62 -3.44 3.19 18.68
N HIS A 63 -2.19 2.78 18.93
CA HIS A 63 -1.86 1.41 19.30
C HIS A 63 -1.66 1.23 20.81
N SER A 64 -2.07 0.07 21.31
CA SER A 64 -1.83 -0.40 22.68
C SER A 64 -0.54 -1.21 22.83
N HIS A 65 0.02 -1.73 21.73
CA HIS A 65 1.24 -2.54 21.69
C HIS A 65 2.22 -2.09 20.59
N PRO A 66 3.54 -2.26 20.76
CA PRO A 66 4.52 -1.98 19.72
C PRO A 66 4.38 -2.97 18.56
N ARG A 67 3.96 -2.47 17.39
CA ARG A 67 3.64 -3.29 16.22
C ARG A 67 3.92 -2.61 14.89
N VAL A 68 4.44 -1.38 14.90
CA VAL A 68 4.73 -0.63 13.69
C VAL A 68 6.15 -0.96 13.25
N ALA A 69 6.27 -1.73 12.16
CA ALA A 69 7.55 -2.05 11.55
C ALA A 69 8.07 -0.86 10.75
N HIS A 70 9.37 -0.61 10.84
CA HIS A 70 10.03 0.48 10.13
C HIS A 70 11.30 -0.01 9.41
N ALA A 71 11.75 0.74 8.42
CA ALA A 71 12.92 0.42 7.61
C ALA A 71 13.80 1.66 7.43
N HIS A 72 15.10 1.51 7.65
CA HIS A 72 16.10 2.57 7.52
C HIS A 72 15.74 3.84 8.32
N GLY A 73 15.22 3.66 9.54
CA GLY A 73 14.70 4.76 10.34
C GLY A 73 13.29 5.19 9.89
N ASP A 74 13.16 6.38 9.32
CA ASP A 74 11.89 6.99 8.90
C ASP A 74 11.61 6.85 7.38
N GLU A 75 12.34 5.97 6.69
CA GLU A 75 12.28 5.80 5.24
C GLU A 75 11.40 4.62 4.78
N THR A 76 10.58 4.04 5.67
CA THR A 76 9.78 2.83 5.39
C THR A 76 8.99 2.90 4.08
N GLY A 77 8.33 4.04 3.83
CA GLY A 77 7.56 4.26 2.61
C GLY A 77 8.43 4.23 1.34
N ARG A 78 9.64 4.81 1.38
CA ARG A 78 10.59 4.81 0.26
C ARG A 78 11.04 3.39 -0.06
N ILE A 79 11.47 2.64 0.96
CA ILE A 79 11.99 1.27 0.79
C ILE A 79 10.92 0.34 0.23
N ILE A 80 9.71 0.35 0.78
CA ILE A 80 8.60 -0.47 0.27
C ILE A 80 8.28 -0.10 -1.19
N THR A 81 8.24 1.20 -1.51
CA THR A 81 7.96 1.67 -2.87
C THR A 81 9.01 1.20 -3.87
N GLU A 82 10.29 1.29 -3.53
CA GLU A 82 11.40 0.84 -4.40
C GLU A 82 11.32 -0.67 -4.69
N VAL A 83 11.02 -1.47 -3.67
CA VAL A 83 10.85 -2.93 -3.80
C VAL A 83 9.67 -3.26 -4.72
N LEU A 84 8.51 -2.64 -4.50
CA LEU A 84 7.32 -2.85 -5.32
C LEU A 84 7.54 -2.42 -6.78
N ILE A 85 8.19 -1.28 -7.02
CA ILE A 85 8.57 -0.85 -8.38
C ILE A 85 9.50 -1.87 -9.03
N GLY A 86 10.45 -2.43 -8.27
CA GLY A 86 11.33 -3.50 -8.72
C GLY A 86 10.56 -4.74 -9.18
N GLU A 87 9.59 -5.20 -8.40
CA GLU A 87 8.72 -6.33 -8.75
C GLU A 87 7.89 -6.04 -10.01
N ILE A 88 7.30 -4.84 -10.10
CA ILE A 88 6.49 -4.44 -11.26
C ILE A 88 7.34 -4.42 -12.54
N LYS A 89 8.56 -3.84 -12.49
CA LYS A 89 9.47 -3.77 -13.65
C LYS A 89 9.91 -5.14 -14.15
N ARG A 90 9.90 -6.17 -13.29
CA ARG A 90 10.24 -7.56 -13.67
C ARG A 90 9.06 -8.31 -14.31
N ASN A 91 7.83 -7.81 -14.16
CA ASN A 91 6.64 -8.51 -14.65
C ASN A 91 6.31 -8.10 -16.09
N PRO A 92 6.49 -8.98 -17.09
CA PRO A 92 6.25 -8.65 -18.50
C PRO A 92 4.77 -8.39 -18.83
N ASN A 93 3.84 -8.78 -17.95
CA ASN A 93 2.42 -8.54 -18.12
C ASN A 93 1.99 -7.14 -17.66
N ILE A 94 2.90 -6.36 -17.06
CA ILE A 94 2.62 -5.01 -16.59
C ILE A 94 3.32 -4.00 -17.50
N LYS A 95 2.54 -3.09 -18.07
CA LYS A 95 3.06 -1.94 -18.82
C LYS A 95 3.02 -0.70 -17.93
N ILE A 96 4.19 -0.15 -17.62
CA ILE A 96 4.31 1.11 -16.88
C ILE A 96 4.19 2.27 -17.86
N ILE A 97 3.30 3.22 -17.57
CA ILE A 97 3.11 4.46 -18.33
C ILE A 97 3.30 5.62 -17.35
N GLU A 98 4.45 6.27 -17.39
CA GLU A 98 4.81 7.38 -16.50
C GLU A 98 4.50 8.74 -17.13
N ASN A 99 4.25 9.76 -16.31
CA ASN A 99 3.96 11.13 -16.75
C ASN A 99 2.64 11.28 -17.55
N PHE A 100 1.62 10.49 -17.19
CA PHE A 100 0.28 10.57 -17.78
C PHE A 100 -0.74 10.96 -16.73
N TYR A 101 -1.70 11.81 -17.12
CA TYR A 101 -2.84 12.16 -16.29
C TYR A 101 -4.07 11.37 -16.76
N VAL A 102 -4.80 10.83 -15.79
CA VAL A 102 -6.15 10.30 -16.01
C VAL A 102 -7.11 11.49 -16.01
N ILE A 103 -7.93 11.65 -17.06
CA ILE A 103 -8.93 12.72 -17.13
C ILE A 103 -10.29 12.22 -16.68
N ASP A 104 -10.70 11.06 -17.20
CA ASP A 104 -12.04 10.55 -17.00
C ASP A 104 -12.08 9.03 -17.13
N LEU A 105 -13.15 8.42 -16.65
CA LEU A 105 -13.46 7.02 -16.85
C LEU A 105 -14.55 6.91 -17.93
N LEU A 106 -14.26 6.17 -19.00
CA LEU A 106 -15.29 5.70 -19.93
C LEU A 106 -16.02 4.54 -19.29
N THR A 107 -17.26 4.79 -18.92
CA THR A 107 -18.16 3.75 -18.43
C THR A 107 -19.16 3.39 -19.51
N ASN A 108 -19.34 2.10 -19.75
CA ASN A 108 -20.55 1.57 -20.36
C ASN A 108 -21.19 0.57 -19.36
N TYR A 109 -22.38 0.05 -19.66
CA TYR A 109 -23.11 -0.83 -18.72
C TYR A 109 -22.36 -2.14 -18.35
N GLU A 110 -21.30 -2.51 -19.07
CA GLU A 110 -20.58 -3.79 -18.91
C GLU A 110 -19.06 -3.64 -18.69
N LEU A 111 -18.48 -2.47 -18.97
CA LEU A 111 -17.03 -2.24 -19.02
C LEU A 111 -16.68 -0.83 -18.54
N ILE A 112 -15.56 -0.74 -17.81
CA ILE A 112 -14.88 0.50 -17.45
C ILE A 112 -13.57 0.55 -18.22
N THR A 113 -13.40 1.57 -19.07
CA THR A 113 -12.16 1.91 -19.76
C THR A 113 -11.66 3.25 -19.23
N ILE A 114 -10.35 3.43 -19.07
CA ILE A 114 -9.79 4.69 -18.56
C ILE A 114 -9.45 5.61 -19.75
N ILE A 115 -9.90 6.87 -19.74
CA ILE A 115 -9.38 7.91 -20.66
C ILE A 115 -8.14 8.53 -20.04
N THR A 116 -7.03 8.46 -20.77
CA THR A 116 -5.81 9.20 -20.46
C THR A 116 -5.64 10.35 -21.45
N GLU A 117 -5.09 11.48 -20.99
CA GLU A 117 -4.68 12.56 -21.90
C GLU A 117 -3.35 12.19 -22.57
N ILE A 118 -3.32 12.10 -23.89
CA ILE A 118 -2.07 12.24 -24.65
C ILE A 118 -1.99 13.69 -25.12
N ARG A 119 -1.18 14.52 -24.46
CA ARG A 119 -0.92 15.88 -24.93
C ARG A 119 0.00 15.86 -26.15
N PHE A 120 -0.58 15.90 -27.34
CA PHE A 120 0.08 16.45 -28.53
C PHE A 120 -0.46 17.86 -28.78
N ILE A 121 0.34 18.89 -28.50
CA ILE A 121 0.01 20.25 -28.96
C ILE A 121 0.39 20.35 -30.44
N PHE A 122 -0.59 20.19 -31.32
CA PHE A 122 -0.48 20.65 -32.71
C PHE A 122 -1.58 21.69 -32.96
N HIS A 123 -1.19 22.93 -33.22
CA HIS A 123 -2.07 24.00 -33.72
C HIS A 123 -3.34 24.28 -32.88
N GLY A 124 -3.26 24.17 -31.56
CA GLY A 124 -4.35 24.62 -30.67
C GLY A 124 -5.61 23.75 -30.67
N GLN A 125 -5.55 22.52 -31.20
CA GLN A 125 -6.64 21.56 -31.08
C GLN A 125 -6.23 20.35 -30.23
N PHE A 126 -7.01 20.06 -29.19
CA PHE A 126 -6.90 18.83 -28.43
C PHE A 126 -7.40 17.67 -29.30
N ARG A 127 -6.55 16.66 -29.51
CA ARG A 127 -6.97 15.39 -30.12
C ARG A 127 -6.82 14.28 -29.09
N TYR A 128 -7.94 13.65 -28.76
CA TYR A 128 -7.95 12.39 -28.03
C TYR A 128 -7.34 11.32 -28.94
N VAL A 129 -6.32 10.62 -28.47
CA VAL A 129 -5.79 9.44 -29.14
C VAL A 129 -6.23 8.24 -28.31
N PHE A 130 -7.04 7.38 -28.93
CA PHE A 130 -7.52 6.12 -28.35
C PHE A 130 -6.45 5.02 -28.48
#